data_AF-A0A8I1TSI0-F1
#
_entry.id   AF-A0A8I1TSI0-F1
#
_cell.length_a   1.000
_cell.length_b   1.000
_cell.length_c   1.000
_cell.angle_alpha   90.00
_cell.angle_beta   90.00
_cell.angle_gamma   90.00
#
_symmetry.space_group_name_H-M   'P 1'
#
loop_
_entity.id
_entity.type
_entity.pdbx_description
1 polymer ?
#
loop_
_entity_poly.entity_id
_entity_poly.type
_entity_poly.pdbx_seq_one_letter_code
_entity_poly.pdbx_strand_id
1 'polypeptide(L)'
;MTDAVHSLVQLLVLFARLVSSFAELLLEMVGTTDLTSSGSFAVGALLVTATTLVVALLAVGFGPPATHVGLARPRRSIDVSATVPQSDPDAAGHPRSRAPGIAATAA
;
A
#
# COMPACT_ATOMS: atom_id res chain seq x y z
N MET A 1 12.84 26.65 0.01
CA MET A 1 12.09 25.89 1.04
C MET A 1 10.79 26.59 1.41
N THR A 2 10.79 27.92 1.55
CA THR A 2 9.60 28.77 1.74
C THR A 2 8.54 28.61 0.64
N ASP A 3 8.93 28.52 -0.63
CA ASP A 3 7.99 28.45 -1.75
C ASP A 3 7.22 27.12 -1.80
N ALA A 4 7.90 26.02 -1.46
CA ALA A 4 7.30 24.69 -1.39
C ALA A 4 6.28 24.58 -0.24
N VAL A 5 6.60 25.17 0.92
CA VAL A 5 5.68 25.23 2.06
C VAL A 5 4.47 26.11 1.72
N HIS A 6 4.67 27.23 1.05
CA HIS A 6 3.58 28.09 0.59
C HIS A 6 2.65 27.37 -0.40
N SER A 7 3.22 26.65 -1.37
CA SER A 7 2.46 25.83 -2.32
C SER A 7 1.68 24.70 -1.62
N LEU A 8 2.27 24.06 -0.61
CA LEU A 8 1.61 23.02 0.18
C LEU A 8 0.40 23.58 0.95
N VAL A 9 0.58 24.74 1.59
CA VAL A 9 -0.50 25.41 2.33
C VAL A 9 -1.63 25.83 1.37
N GLN A 10 -1.29 26.37 0.20
CA GLN A 10 -2.29 26.71 -0.81
C GLN A 10 -3.05 25.47 -1.31
N LEU A 11 -2.36 24.36 -1.55
CA LEU A 11 -2.98 23.09 -1.95
C LEU A 11 -3.96 22.59 -0.87
N LEU A 12 -3.56 22.63 0.40
CA LEU A 12 -4.41 22.24 1.54
C LEU A 12 -5.67 23.11 1.61
N VAL A 13 -5.52 24.43 1.44
CA VAL A 13 -6.65 25.37 1.47
C VAL A 13 -7.60 25.13 0.31
N LEU A 14 -7.08 24.96 -0.92
CA LEU A 14 -7.91 24.66 -2.10
C LEU A 14 -8.66 23.34 -1.92
N PHE A 15 -7.98 22.35 -1.38
CA PHE A 15 -8.55 21.06 -1.08
C PHE A 15 -9.70 21.16 -0.05
N ALA A 16 -9.49 21.87 1.05
CA ALA A 16 -10.53 22.09 2.05
C ALA A 16 -11.76 22.80 1.43
N ARG A 17 -11.56 23.79 0.57
CA ARG A 17 -12.66 24.48 -0.14
C ARG A 17 -13.41 23.56 -1.10
N LEU A 18 -12.70 22.68 -1.80
CA LEU A 18 -13.32 21.69 -2.69
C LEU A 18 -14.23 20.75 -1.90
N VAL A 19 -13.77 20.25 -0.75
CA VAL A 19 -14.56 19.35 0.10
C VAL A 19 -15.80 20.06 0.65
N SER A 20 -15.66 21.30 1.15
CA SER A 20 -16.80 22.07 1.66
C SER A 20 -17.86 22.34 0.59
N SER A 21 -17.44 22.80 -0.60
CA SER A 21 -18.37 23.08 -1.70
C SER A 21 -19.09 21.82 -2.21
N PHE A 22 -18.38 20.68 -2.25
CA PHE A 22 -19.00 19.40 -2.59
C PHE A 22 -20.04 18.98 -1.54
N ALA A 23 -19.73 19.12 -0.25
CA ALA A 23 -20.66 18.80 0.82
C ALA A 23 -21.92 19.70 0.80
N GLU A 24 -21.76 20.99 0.53
CA GLU A 24 -22.89 21.93 0.35
C GLU A 24 -23.79 21.51 -0.81
N LEU A 25 -23.20 21.14 -1.95
CA LEU A 25 -23.95 20.66 -3.12
C LEU A 25 -24.73 19.37 -2.81
N LEU A 26 -24.12 18.41 -2.11
CA LEU A 26 -24.82 17.20 -1.68
C LEU A 26 -25.99 17.52 -0.75
N LEU A 27 -25.81 18.45 0.19
CA LEU A 27 -26.85 18.84 1.13
C LEU A 27 -28.02 19.54 0.44
N GLU A 28 -27.73 20.42 -0.53
CA GLU A 28 -28.74 21.08 -1.37
C GLU A 28 -29.53 20.07 -2.21
N MET A 29 -28.82 19.10 -2.82
CA MET A 29 -29.47 18.02 -3.57
C MET A 29 -30.39 17.20 -2.67
N VAL A 30 -29.97 16.85 -1.45
CA VAL A 30 -30.83 16.13 -0.50
C VAL A 30 -32.02 16.99 -0.07
N GLY A 31 -31.82 18.28 0.19
CA GLY A 31 -32.87 19.20 0.63
C GLY A 31 -33.94 19.48 -0.43
N THR A 32 -33.60 19.36 -1.71
CA THR A 32 -34.52 19.56 -2.84
C THR A 32 -35.18 18.28 -3.35
N THR A 33 -34.66 17.10 -2.96
CA THR A 33 -35.17 15.82 -3.43
C THR A 33 -36.28 15.31 -2.51
N ASP A 34 -37.48 15.11 -3.06
CA ASP A 34 -38.54 14.38 -2.35
C ASP A 34 -38.21 12.88 -2.30
N LEU A 35 -37.66 12.47 -1.15
CA LEU A 35 -37.20 11.10 -0.90
C LEU A 35 -38.35 10.07 -0.83
N THR A 36 -39.61 10.50 -0.87
CA THR A 36 -40.77 9.61 -0.79
C THR A 36 -41.24 9.08 -2.15
N SER A 37 -40.74 9.65 -3.25
CA SER A 37 -41.06 9.18 -4.61
C SER A 37 -40.23 7.95 -4.99
N SER A 38 -40.76 7.08 -5.86
CA SER A 38 -40.06 5.85 -6.29
C SER A 38 -38.72 6.11 -7.01
N GLY A 39 -38.45 7.34 -7.46
CA GLY A 39 -37.17 7.76 -8.03
C GLY A 39 -36.08 8.08 -7.00
N SER A 40 -36.42 8.18 -5.70
CA SER A 40 -35.49 8.58 -4.64
C SER A 40 -34.35 7.59 -4.41
N PHE A 41 -34.59 6.30 -4.68
CA PHE A 41 -33.56 5.27 -4.54
C PHE A 41 -32.42 5.47 -5.55
N ALA A 42 -32.73 5.84 -6.79
CA ALA A 42 -31.73 6.10 -7.82
C ALA A 42 -30.90 7.36 -7.49
N VAL A 43 -31.55 8.41 -6.98
CA VAL A 43 -30.86 9.64 -6.54
C VAL A 43 -29.98 9.36 -5.32
N GLY A 44 -30.48 8.61 -4.33
CA GLY A 44 -29.69 8.18 -3.17
C GLY A 44 -28.48 7.33 -3.57
N ALA A 45 -28.65 6.37 -4.48
CA ALA A 45 -27.55 5.57 -4.99
C ALA A 45 -26.50 6.41 -5.73
N LEU A 46 -26.93 7.40 -6.51
CA LEU A 46 -26.04 8.34 -7.21
C LEU A 46 -25.26 9.21 -6.21
N LEU A 47 -25.92 9.73 -5.17
CA LEU A 47 -25.26 10.51 -4.12
C LEU A 47 -24.21 9.65 -3.39
N VAL A 48 -24.57 8.43 -2.99
CA VAL A 48 -23.63 7.51 -2.31
C VAL A 48 -22.44 7.19 -3.21
N THR A 49 -22.65 6.87 -4.48
CA THR A 49 -21.56 6.57 -5.42
C THR A 49 -20.68 7.79 -5.72
N ALA A 50 -21.26 8.98 -5.86
CA ALA A 50 -20.48 10.21 -6.01
C ALA A 50 -19.63 10.48 -4.75
N THR A 51 -20.22 10.30 -3.57
CA THR A 51 -19.53 10.52 -2.29
C THR A 51 -18.38 9.52 -2.09
N THR A 52 -18.62 8.24 -2.37
CA THR A 52 -17.56 7.20 -2.25
C THR A 52 -16.43 7.42 -3.25
N LEU A 53 -16.74 7.86 -4.47
CA LEU A 53 -15.73 8.16 -5.48
C LEU A 53 -14.86 9.37 -5.08
N VAL A 54 -15.46 10.42 -4.53
CA VAL A 54 -14.71 11.56 -3.98
C VAL A 54 -13.81 11.11 -2.83
N VAL A 55 -14.33 10.35 -1.88
CA VAL A 55 -13.52 9.82 -0.76
C VAL A 55 -12.38 8.92 -1.26
N ALA A 56 -12.61 8.09 -2.28
CA ALA A 56 -11.58 7.25 -2.87
C ALA A 56 -10.48 8.08 -3.56
N LEU A 57 -10.85 9.11 -4.33
CA LEU A 57 -9.89 10.03 -4.94
C LEU A 57 -9.06 10.77 -3.89
N LEU A 58 -9.70 11.20 -2.80
CA LEU A 58 -9.03 11.77 -1.64
C LEU A 58 -8.01 10.79 -1.04
N ALA A 59 -8.42 9.55 -0.81
CA ALA A 59 -7.56 8.52 -0.24
C ALA A 59 -6.36 8.19 -1.14
N VAL A 60 -6.52 8.25 -2.46
CA VAL A 60 -5.41 8.04 -3.41
C VAL A 60 -4.46 9.24 -3.43
N GLY A 61 -4.98 10.48 -3.36
CA GLY A 61 -4.16 11.70 -3.37
C GLY A 61 -3.37 11.95 -2.09
N PHE A 62 -3.90 11.53 -0.93
CA PHE A 62 -3.25 11.67 0.38
C PHE A 62 -2.68 10.35 0.93
N GLY A 63 -2.82 9.25 0.19
CA GLY A 63 -2.24 7.98 0.56
C GLY A 63 -0.73 8.10 0.68
N PRO A 64 -0.09 7.45 1.68
CA PRO A 64 1.36 7.39 1.73
C PRO A 64 1.85 6.90 0.36
N PRO A 65 2.88 7.55 -0.22
CA PRO A 65 3.40 7.15 -1.52
C PRO A 65 3.63 5.66 -1.46
N ALA A 66 3.09 4.91 -2.42
CA ALA A 66 3.18 3.46 -2.46
C ALA A 66 4.65 3.08 -2.26
N THR A 67 5.01 2.77 -1.02
CA THR A 67 6.34 2.32 -0.70
C THR A 67 6.35 0.93 -1.28
N HIS A 68 6.80 0.83 -2.53
CA HIS A 68 7.41 -0.38 -3.01
C HIS A 68 8.51 -0.67 -1.99
N VAL A 69 8.18 -1.45 -0.97
CA VAL A 69 9.14 -2.19 -0.16
C VAL A 69 9.66 -3.30 -1.07
N GLY A 70 10.23 -2.91 -2.21
CA GLY A 70 11.22 -3.71 -2.87
C GLY A 70 12.32 -3.79 -1.84
N LEU A 71 12.49 -4.98 -1.26
CA LEU A 71 13.63 -5.30 -0.41
C LEU A 71 14.87 -4.82 -1.17
N ALA A 72 15.39 -3.65 -0.81
CA ALA A 72 16.59 -3.10 -1.39
C ALA A 72 17.72 -3.98 -0.88
N ARG A 73 17.87 -5.15 -1.51
CA ARG A 73 18.94 -6.09 -1.20
C ARG A 73 20.22 -5.31 -1.47
N PRO A 74 21.07 -5.07 -0.46
CA PRO A 74 22.34 -4.40 -0.69
C PRO A 74 23.08 -5.22 -1.74
N ARG A 75 23.23 -4.70 -2.96
CA ARG A 75 24.09 -5.29 -3.98
C ARG A 75 25.52 -5.02 -3.54
N ARG A 76 26.04 -5.85 -2.62
CA ARG A 76 27.46 -5.88 -2.35
C ARG A 76 28.10 -6.57 -3.56
N SER A 77 28.90 -5.84 -4.33
CA SER A 77 29.72 -6.46 -5.37
C SER A 77 30.70 -7.42 -4.68
N ILE A 78 30.58 -8.70 -4.97
CA ILE A 78 31.59 -9.69 -4.59
C ILE A 78 32.56 -9.72 -5.77
N ASP A 79 33.81 -9.32 -5.52
CA ASP A 79 34.85 -9.46 -6.53
C ASP A 79 35.01 -10.95 -6.89
N VAL A 80 35.22 -11.27 -8.17
CA VAL A 80 35.37 -12.65 -8.65
C VAL A 80 36.59 -13.32 -8.00
N SER A 81 37.59 -12.52 -7.62
CA SER A 81 38.77 -12.99 -6.89
C SER A 81 38.57 -13.13 -5.37
N ALA A 82 37.41 -12.71 -4.84
CA ALA A 82 37.14 -12.76 -3.41
C ALA A 82 36.99 -14.21 -2.94
N THR A 83 37.85 -14.63 -2.02
CA THR A 83 37.78 -15.93 -1.38
C THR A 83 36.62 -15.97 -0.38
N VAL A 84 35.59 -16.76 -0.69
CA VAL A 84 34.46 -16.96 0.22
C VAL A 84 34.87 -18.04 1.22
N PRO A 85 34.94 -17.75 2.54
CA PRO A 85 35.26 -18.77 3.52
C PRO A 85 34.17 -19.85 3.48
N GLN A 86 34.54 -21.05 3.04
CA GLN A 86 33.67 -22.21 3.10
C GLN A 86 33.87 -22.88 4.47
N SER A 87 32.78 -23.21 5.14
CA SER A 87 32.84 -24.07 6.33
C SER A 87 33.35 -25.44 5.90
N ASP A 88 34.41 -25.93 6.54
CA ASP A 88 34.87 -27.29 6.36
C ASP A 88 33.80 -28.27 6.89
N PRO A 89 33.21 -29.13 6.03
CA PRO A 89 32.16 -30.06 6.43
C PRO A 89 32.63 -31.15 7.40
N ASP A 90 33.93 -31.26 7.63
CA ASP A 90 34.56 -32.17 8.60
C ASP A 90 35.14 -31.42 9.82
N ALA A 91 34.89 -30.12 9.95
CA ALA A 91 35.33 -29.36 11.11
C ALA A 91 34.77 -29.94 12.42
N ALA A 92 35.64 -30.06 13.43
CA ALA A 92 35.24 -30.51 14.76
C ALA A 92 34.07 -29.66 15.27
N GLY A 93 32.96 -30.31 15.62
CA GLY A 93 31.72 -29.64 16.03
C GLY A 93 30.62 -29.57 14.96
N HIS A 94 30.85 -30.08 13.74
CA HIS A 94 29.79 -30.29 12.73
C HIS A 94 29.33 -31.75 12.74
N PRO A 95 28.28 -32.11 13.50
CA PRO A 95 27.74 -33.45 13.48
C PRO A 95 27.20 -33.78 12.09
N ARG A 96 27.83 -34.76 11.42
CA ARG A 96 27.25 -35.36 10.22
C ARG A 96 26.02 -36.17 10.63
N SER A 97 24.87 -35.90 10.00
CA SER A 97 23.77 -36.85 9.99
C SER A 97 24.25 -38.10 9.25
N ARG A 98 24.68 -39.14 9.98
CA ARG A 98 24.93 -40.46 9.38
C ARG A 98 23.56 -41.01 9.01
N ALA A 99 23.35 -41.33 7.74
CA ALA A 99 22.14 -41.96 7.26
C ALA A 99 21.74 -43.14 8.18
N PRO A 100 20.44 -43.42 8.37
CA PRO A 100 19.97 -44.48 9.25
C PRO A 100 20.69 -45.81 8.96
N GLY A 101 21.30 -46.37 10.02
CA GLY A 101 22.05 -47.63 9.95
C GLY A 101 21.13 -48.83 9.75
N ILE A 102 20.76 -49.10 8.50
CA ILE A 102 20.19 -50.39 8.09
C ILE A 102 21.07 -50.94 6.98
N ALA A 103 21.95 -51.89 7.33
CA ALA A 103 22.62 -52.72 6.35
C ALA A 103 21.55 -53.59 5.67
N ALA A 104 21.43 -53.48 4.34
CA ALA A 104 20.60 -54.41 3.57
C ALA A 104 21.17 -55.83 3.71
N THR A 105 20.39 -56.74 4.27
CA THR A 105 20.72 -58.16 4.38
C THR A 105 20.76 -58.75 2.97
N ALA A 106 21.89 -59.32 2.56
CA ALA A 106 21.96 -60.13 1.35
C ALA A 106 21.29 -61.49 1.62
N ALA A 107 20.33 -61.85 0.77
CA ALA A 107 19.69 -63.16 0.72
C ALA A 107 20.27 -63.98 -0.44
#